data_AF-A0A6L6Q8U2-F1
#
_entry.id   AF-A0A6L6Q8U2-F1
#
_cell.length_a   1.000
_cell.length_b   1.000
_cell.length_c   1.000
_cell.angle_alpha   90.00
_cell.angle_beta   90.00
_cell.angle_gamma   90.00
#
_symmetry.space_group_name_H-M   'P 1'
#
loop_
_entity.id
_entity.type
_entity.pdbx_description
1 polymer ?
#
loop_
_entity_poly.entity_id
_entity_poly.type
_entity_poly.pdbx_seq_one_letter_code
_entity_poly.pdbx_strand_id
1 'polypeptide(L)'
;MTSTALNETEKSALRAASEAFLLIRMLASRPMSGEAQQIIRDMADAFHNVPVHCAGSVEQRQANAFLIEDAIRDAIRAQNKYGLVSSHLPTQV
;
A
#
# COMPACT_ATOMS: atom_id res chain seq x y z
N MET A 1 21.36 19.88 -5.92
CA MET A 1 20.60 19.59 -4.69
C MET A 1 19.83 18.29 -4.94
N THR A 2 20.17 17.21 -4.27
CA THR A 2 19.36 15.98 -4.30
C THR A 2 18.06 16.28 -3.55
N SER A 3 16.94 16.25 -4.27
CA SER A 3 15.63 16.55 -3.70
C SER A 3 15.25 15.48 -2.69
N THR A 4 15.03 15.86 -1.43
CA THR A 4 14.53 14.95 -0.38
C THR A 4 13.05 14.60 -0.57
N ALA A 5 12.35 15.30 -1.47
CA ALA A 5 10.93 15.11 -1.71
C ALA A 5 10.63 13.71 -2.28
N LEU A 6 9.44 13.20 -1.93
CA LEU A 6 8.91 11.99 -2.53
C LEU A 6 8.53 12.24 -3.99
N ASN A 7 8.73 11.23 -4.85
CA ASN A 7 8.18 11.20 -6.19
C ASN A 7 6.68 10.85 -6.17
N GLU A 8 6.00 10.97 -7.31
CA GLU A 8 4.56 10.74 -7.38
C GLU A 8 4.17 9.29 -7.08
N THR A 9 4.98 8.30 -7.49
CA THR A 9 4.74 6.89 -7.17
C THR A 9 4.79 6.63 -5.67
N GLU A 10 5.80 7.17 -4.97
CA GLU A 10 5.95 7.08 -3.52
C GLU A 10 4.79 7.74 -2.78
N LYS A 11 4.36 8.93 -3.24
CA LYS A 11 3.19 9.63 -2.67
C LYS A 11 1.90 8.82 -2.86
N SER A 12 1.68 8.30 -4.06
CA SER A 12 0.53 7.46 -4.37
C SER A 12 0.51 6.18 -3.53
N ALA A 13 1.67 5.53 -3.37
CA ALA A 13 1.80 4.34 -2.53
C ALA A 13 1.45 4.63 -1.07
N LEU A 14 1.97 5.73 -0.49
CA LEU A 14 1.64 6.15 0.87
C LEU A 14 0.15 6.48 1.05
N ARG A 15 -0.47 7.11 0.06
CA ARG A 15 -1.91 7.40 0.09
C ARG A 15 -2.73 6.12 0.09
N ALA A 16 -2.39 5.17 -0.79
CA ALA A 16 -3.06 3.88 -0.84
C ALA A 16 -2.86 3.07 0.46
N ALA A 17 -1.66 3.11 1.05
CA ALA A 17 -1.41 2.50 2.36
C ALA A 17 -2.29 3.13 3.46
N SER A 18 -2.48 4.45 3.42
CA SER A 18 -3.37 5.15 4.37
C SER A 18 -4.83 4.73 4.19
N GLU A 19 -5.31 4.59 2.95
CA GLU A 19 -6.65 4.09 2.63
C GLU A 19 -6.86 2.64 3.09
N ALA A 20 -5.85 1.78 2.91
CA ALA A 20 -5.85 0.41 3.41
C ALA A 20 -5.99 0.35 4.94
N PHE A 21 -5.27 1.21 5.68
CA PHE A 21 -5.40 1.29 7.13
C PHE A 21 -6.80 1.73 7.58
N LEU A 22 -7.41 2.69 6.88
CA LEU A 22 -8.80 3.08 7.16
C LEU A 22 -9.76 1.92 6.93
N LEU A 23 -9.60 1.16 5.85
CA LEU A 23 -10.43 -0.01 5.57
C LEU A 23 -10.26 -1.10 6.62
N ILE A 24 -9.01 -1.42 6.99
CA ILE A 24 -8.71 -2.37 8.07
C ILE A 24 -9.44 -1.94 9.34
N ARG A 25 -9.36 -0.65 9.69
CA ARG A 25 -10.04 -0.11 10.88
C ARG A 25 -11.55 -0.25 10.79
N MET A 26 -12.15 0.01 9.63
CA MET A 26 -13.58 -0.17 9.38
C MET A 26 -14.02 -1.62 9.52
N LEU A 27 -13.31 -2.57 8.90
CA LEU A 27 -13.60 -4.00 9.00
C LEU A 27 -13.45 -4.49 10.46
N ALA A 28 -12.39 -4.07 11.14
CA ALA A 28 -12.12 -4.43 12.53
C ALA A 28 -13.04 -3.74 13.55
N SER A 29 -13.86 -2.77 13.14
CA SER A 29 -14.83 -2.08 14.02
C SER A 29 -16.13 -2.86 14.26
N ARG A 30 -16.32 -3.98 13.56
CA ARG A 30 -17.53 -4.81 13.62
C ARG A 30 -17.17 -6.22 14.13
N PRO A 31 -18.16 -7.05 14.52
CA PRO A 31 -17.92 -8.46 14.81
C PRO A 31 -17.16 -9.13 13.66
N MET A 32 -16.03 -9.74 14.01
CA MET A 32 -15.02 -10.16 13.04
C MET A 32 -15.41 -11.49 12.37
N SER A 33 -15.87 -11.43 11.12
CA SER A 33 -16.07 -12.64 10.30
C SER A 33 -14.75 -13.21 9.80
N GLY A 34 -14.72 -14.51 9.43
CA GLY A 34 -13.52 -15.14 8.86
C GLY A 34 -13.05 -14.47 7.57
N GLU A 35 -13.99 -14.02 6.74
CA GLU A 35 -13.70 -13.25 5.53
C GLU A 35 -13.05 -11.90 5.86
N ALA A 36 -13.61 -11.14 6.82
CA ALA A 36 -13.04 -9.87 7.25
C ALA A 36 -11.62 -10.02 7.80
N GLN A 37 -11.35 -11.09 8.56
CA GLN A 37 -9.98 -11.39 9.01
C GLN A 37 -9.02 -11.62 7.85
N GLN A 38 -9.46 -12.33 6.81
CA GLN A 38 -8.62 -12.60 5.65
C GLN A 38 -8.35 -11.33 4.86
N ILE A 39 -9.37 -10.48 4.64
CA ILE A 39 -9.21 -9.19 3.98
C ILE A 39 -8.21 -8.33 4.75
N ILE A 40 -8.33 -8.26 6.08
CA ILE A 40 -7.42 -7.48 6.92
C ILE A 40 -5.97 -7.98 6.79
N ARG A 41 -5.75 -9.29 6.84
CA ARG A 41 -4.41 -9.89 6.68
C ARG A 41 -3.82 -9.57 5.32
N ASP A 42 -4.56 -9.83 4.25
CA ASP A 42 -4.08 -9.58 2.88
C ASP A 42 -3.76 -8.09 2.65
N MET A 43 -4.58 -7.18 3.18
CA MET A 43 -4.32 -5.74 3.10
C MET A 43 -3.13 -5.32 3.97
N ALA A 44 -2.96 -5.89 5.16
CA ALA A 44 -1.80 -5.61 6.00
C ALA A 44 -0.51 -6.10 5.33
N ASP A 45 -0.50 -7.33 4.81
CA ASP A 45 0.65 -7.93 4.13
C ASP A 45 1.05 -7.12 2.90
N ALA A 46 0.08 -6.66 2.10
CA ALA A 46 0.35 -5.86 0.92
C ALA A 46 0.95 -4.47 1.23
N PHE A 47 0.52 -3.82 2.32
CA PHE A 47 0.86 -2.41 2.57
C PHE A 47 1.85 -2.15 3.73
N HIS A 48 2.18 -3.16 4.56
CA HIS A 48 2.98 -2.94 5.79
C HIS A 48 4.37 -2.34 5.53
N ASN A 49 5.01 -2.67 4.42
CA ASN A 49 6.38 -2.23 4.12
C ASN A 49 6.45 -0.90 3.36
N VAL A 50 5.35 -0.43 2.77
CA VAL A 50 5.31 0.81 1.96
C VAL A 50 5.85 2.02 2.74
N PRO A 51 5.41 2.28 4.00
CA PRO A 51 5.92 3.43 4.75
C PRO A 51 7.43 3.36 5.02
N VAL A 52 7.94 2.15 5.30
CA VAL A 52 9.37 1.95 5.60
C VAL A 52 10.22 2.24 4.37
N HIS A 53 9.81 1.74 3.20
CA HIS A 53 10.53 2.03 1.96
C HIS A 53 10.48 3.50 1.59
N CYS A 54 9.37 4.19 1.83
CA CYS A 54 9.25 5.63 1.55
C CYS A 54 9.95 6.53 2.59
N ALA A 55 10.30 6.01 3.78
CA ALA A 55 10.99 6.75 4.83
C ALA A 55 12.52 6.83 4.65
N GLY A 56 13.09 6.06 3.70
CA GLY A 56 14.53 6.04 3.45
C GLY A 56 15.08 7.33 2.82
N SER A 57 16.41 7.48 2.78
CA SER A 57 17.08 8.55 2.01
C SER A 57 16.76 8.44 0.51
N VAL A 58 17.02 9.49 -0.26
CA VAL A 58 16.79 9.48 -1.72
C VAL A 58 17.50 8.31 -2.39
N GLU A 59 18.75 8.06 -2.01
CA GLU A 59 19.58 6.97 -2.53
C GLU A 59 19.00 5.60 -2.14
N GLN A 60 18.52 5.45 -0.90
CA GLN A 60 17.89 4.22 -0.44
C GLN A 60 16.57 3.97 -1.17
N ARG A 61 15.74 5.00 -1.37
CA ARG A 61 14.48 4.86 -2.11
C ARG A 61 14.71 4.50 -3.57
N GLN A 62 15.71 5.10 -4.21
CA GLN A 62 16.10 4.76 -5.57
C GLN A 62 16.61 3.32 -5.68
N ALA A 63 17.51 2.91 -4.78
CA ALA A 63 18.02 1.54 -4.74
C ALA A 63 16.90 0.51 -4.49
N ASN A 64 15.88 0.90 -3.72
CA ASN A 64 14.75 0.06 -3.34
C ASN A 64 13.48 0.34 -4.15
N ALA A 65 13.57 1.03 -5.29
CA ALA A 65 12.40 1.39 -6.09
C ALA A 65 11.57 0.16 -6.47
N PHE A 66 12.25 -0.96 -6.78
CA PHE A 66 11.59 -2.23 -7.08
C PHE A 66 10.76 -2.80 -5.91
N LEU A 67 11.14 -2.53 -4.64
CA LEU A 67 10.38 -2.97 -3.47
C LEU A 67 9.09 -2.16 -3.32
N ILE A 68 9.11 -0.87 -3.69
CA ILE A 68 7.91 -0.03 -3.72
C ILE A 68 6.99 -0.49 -4.85
N GLU A 69 7.54 -0.80 -6.02
CA GLU A 69 6.78 -1.35 -7.15
C GLU A 69 6.16 -2.71 -6.84
N ASP A 70 6.88 -3.59 -6.15
CA ASP A 70 6.37 -4.90 -5.76
C ASP A 70 5.26 -4.80 -4.71
N ALA A 71 5.43 -3.92 -3.72
CA ALA A 71 4.37 -3.63 -2.75
C ALA A 71 3.11 -3.06 -3.43
N ILE A 72 3.25 -2.22 -4.46
CA ILE A 72 2.12 -1.73 -5.28
C ILE A 72 1.43 -2.90 -6.01
N ARG A 73 2.19 -3.87 -6.53
CA ARG A 73 1.62 -5.06 -7.20
C ARG A 73 0.79 -5.90 -6.26
N ASP A 74 1.32 -6.20 -5.08
CA ASP A 74 0.61 -6.97 -4.07
C ASP A 74 -0.63 -6.23 -3.56
N ALA A 75 -0.53 -4.91 -3.39
CA ALA A 75 -1.65 -4.04 -3.07
C ALA A 75 -2.78 -4.10 -4.12
N ILE A 76 -2.45 -3.97 -5.40
CA ILE A 76 -3.44 -4.06 -6.50
C ILE A 76 -4.07 -5.47 -6.51
N ARG A 77 -3.28 -6.52 -6.28
CA ARG A 77 -3.78 -7.90 -6.22
C ARG A 77 -4.77 -8.08 -5.07
N ALA A 78 -4.43 -7.61 -3.87
CA ALA A 78 -5.31 -7.68 -2.70
C ALA A 78 -6.61 -6.87 -2.93
N GLN A 79 -6.49 -5.67 -3.50
CA GLN A 79 -7.64 -4.82 -3.84
C GLN A 79 -8.59 -5.50 -4.83
N ASN A 80 -8.06 -6.03 -5.95
CA ASN A 80 -8.85 -6.70 -6.98
C ASN A 80 -9.53 -7.97 -6.45
N LYS A 81 -8.83 -8.75 -5.61
CA LYS A 81 -9.37 -9.97 -5.00
C LYS A 81 -10.68 -9.73 -4.23
N TYR A 82 -10.83 -8.54 -3.64
CA TYR A 82 -11.96 -8.19 -2.79
C TYR A 82 -12.87 -7.09 -3.36
N GLY A 83 -12.62 -6.63 -4.59
CA GLY A 83 -13.38 -5.54 -5.22
C GLY A 83 -13.17 -4.17 -4.55
N LEU A 84 -12.03 -3.96 -3.90
CA LEU A 84 -11.68 -2.75 -3.15
C LEU A 84 -10.81 -1.82 -4.01
N VAL A 85 -11.38 -1.11 -4.97
CA VAL A 85 -10.59 -0.29 -5.91
C VAL A 85 -10.08 1.00 -5.24
N SER A 86 -8.76 1.23 -5.20
CA SER A 86 -8.16 2.54 -4.90
C SER A 86 -7.88 3.33 -6.18
N SER A 87 -8.34 4.58 -6.26
CA SER A 87 -8.11 5.46 -7.42
C SER A 87 -6.68 6.01 -7.52
N HIS A 88 -5.82 5.73 -6.53
CA HIS A 88 -4.49 6.33 -6.42
C HIS A 88 -3.35 5.39 -6.80
N LEU A 89 -3.61 4.08 -6.82
CA LEU A 89 -2.66 3.14 -7.37
C LEU A 89 -2.78 3.12 -8.89
N PRO A 90 -1.67 3.14 -9.63
CA PRO A 90 -1.72 2.96 -11.07
C PRO A 90 -2.32 1.58 -11.36
N THR A 91 -3.48 1.57 -12.03
CA THR A 91 -4.03 0.34 -12.60
C THR A 91 -3.02 -0.15 -13.64
N GLN A 92 -2.44 -1.33 -13.42
CA GLN A 92 -1.49 -1.89 -14.37
C GLN A 92 -2.15 -1.98 -15.75
N VAL A 93 -1.45 -1.47 -16.77
CA VAL A 93 -1.78 -1.63 -18.19
C VAL A 93 -1.29 -2.99 -18.67
#